data_AF-A0A3N5PFI5-F1
#
_entry.id   AF-A0A3N5PFI5-F1
#
_cell.length_a   1.000
_cell.length_b   1.000
_cell.length_c   1.000
_cell.angle_alpha   90.00
_cell.angle_beta   90.00
_cell.angle_gamma   90.00
#
_symmetry.space_group_name_H-M   'P 1'
#
loop_
_entity.id
_entity.type
_entity.pdbx_description
1 polymer ?
#
loop_
_entity_poly.entity_id
_entity_poly.type
_entity_poly.pdbx_seq_one_letter_code
_entity_poly.pdbx_strand_id
1 'polypeptide(L)'
;MADLYLVHGNVYSQDPAYPQATALALRGGRIRAVGTDDDIRALAGPHDEIVDLEGRRVLPGLHDCHVHYQDWSLGLGRLPLAGARSL
;
A
#
# COMPACT_ATOMS: atom_id res chain seq x y z
N MET A 1 18.16 5.24 -4.04
CA MET A 1 16.99 4.32 -3.95
C MET A 1 16.48 4.13 -5.35
N ALA A 2 16.25 2.89 -5.78
CA ALA A 2 15.60 2.62 -7.06
C ALA A 2 14.13 3.06 -7.00
N ASP A 3 13.60 3.53 -8.12
CA ASP A 3 12.17 3.80 -8.25
C ASP A 3 11.43 2.47 -8.40
N LEU A 4 10.18 2.39 -7.91
CA LEU A 4 9.39 1.16 -7.85
C LEU A 4 8.17 1.26 -8.77
N TYR A 5 7.95 0.24 -9.59
CA TYR A 5 6.88 0.17 -10.58
C TYR A 5 6.06 -1.08 -10.31
N LEU A 6 4.80 -0.89 -9.96
CA LEU A 6 3.85 -1.96 -9.72
C LEU A 6 3.03 -2.18 -10.99
N VAL A 7 2.99 -3.40 -11.51
CA VAL A 7 2.28 -3.76 -12.75
C VAL A 7 1.38 -4.98 -12.54
N HIS A 8 0.48 -5.21 -13.48
CA HIS A 8 -0.54 -6.25 -13.53
C HIS A 8 -1.42 -6.27 -12.28
N GLY A 9 -1.74 -5.11 -11.73
CA GLY A 9 -2.57 -4.96 -10.54
C GLY A 9 -4.01 -4.56 -10.84
N ASN A 10 -4.79 -4.46 -9.77
CA ASN A 10 -6.04 -3.71 -9.74
C ASN A 10 -5.86 -2.51 -8.81
N VAL A 11 -5.58 -1.33 -9.36
CA VAL A 11 -5.16 -0.16 -8.59
C VAL A 11 -6.34 0.75 -8.31
N TYR A 12 -6.69 0.87 -7.03
CA TYR A 12 -7.70 1.81 -6.54
C TYR A 12 -7.00 3.05 -5.96
N SER A 13 -6.68 4.02 -6.82
CA SER A 13 -5.98 5.26 -6.41
C SER A 13 -6.88 6.29 -5.74
N GLN A 14 -8.21 6.13 -5.82
CA GLN A 14 -9.22 7.17 -5.50
C GLN A 14 -9.15 8.39 -6.43
N ASP A 15 -8.39 8.33 -7.52
CA ASP A 15 -8.34 9.38 -8.53
C ASP A 15 -9.45 9.13 -9.57
N PRO A 16 -10.45 10.03 -9.71
CA PRO A 16 -11.51 9.86 -10.69
C PRO A 16 -11.02 9.91 -12.15
N ALA A 17 -9.81 10.43 -12.42
CA ALA A 17 -9.21 10.39 -13.75
C ALA A 17 -8.71 8.98 -14.14
N TYR A 18 -8.46 8.11 -13.16
CA TYR A 18 -7.91 6.77 -13.35
C TYR A 18 -8.72 5.68 -12.62
N PRO A 19 -10.01 5.51 -12.94
CA PRO A 19 -10.90 4.61 -12.20
C PRO A 19 -10.63 3.11 -12.41
N GLN A 20 -9.82 2.76 -13.42
CA GLN A 20 -9.50 1.37 -13.81
C GLN A 20 -7.99 1.17 -14.02
N ALA A 21 -7.16 1.84 -13.23
CA ALA A 21 -5.71 1.70 -13.36
C ALA A 21 -5.24 0.27 -13.03
N THR A 22 -4.26 -0.21 -13.79
CA THR A 22 -3.63 -1.52 -13.58
C THR A 22 -2.21 -1.41 -13.05
N ALA A 23 -1.61 -0.21 -13.08
CA ALA A 23 -0.23 0.00 -12.67
C ALA A 23 0.02 1.36 -12.00
N LEU A 24 1.14 1.45 -11.27
CA LEU A 24 1.59 2.60 -10.48
C LEU A 24 3.12 2.73 -10.56
N ALA A 25 3.64 3.94 -10.77
CA ALA A 25 5.05 4.27 -10.60
C ALA A 25 5.27 5.09 -9.32
N LEU A 26 6.33 4.76 -8.58
CA LEU A 26 6.75 5.42 -7.34
C LEU A 26 8.17 5.96 -7.52
N ARG A 27 8.36 7.25 -7.20
CA ARG A 27 9.68 7.90 -7.19
C ARG A 27 9.88 8.65 -5.87
N GLY A 28 10.98 8.36 -5.18
CA GLY A 28 11.32 9.04 -3.93
C GLY A 28 10.21 9.00 -2.86
N GLY A 29 9.50 7.88 -2.75
CA GLY A 29 8.40 7.71 -1.79
C GLY A 29 7.11 8.44 -2.14
N ARG A 30 6.96 8.95 -3.37
CA ARG A 30 5.74 9.58 -3.87
C ARG A 30 5.24 8.88 -5.12
N ILE A 31 3.94 8.95 -5.36
CA ILE A 31 3.34 8.51 -6.61
C ILE A 31 3.83 9.43 -7.74
N ARG A 32 4.48 8.83 -8.74
CA ARG A 32 4.94 9.51 -9.96
C ARG A 32 3.87 9.46 -11.04
N ALA A 33 3.23 8.30 -11.21
CA ALA A 33 2.21 8.08 -12.23
C ALA A 33 1.27 6.94 -11.85
N VAL A 34 0.04 7.01 -12.36
CA VAL A 34 -1.01 5.98 -12.27
C VAL A 34 -1.51 5.77 -13.70
N GLY A 35 -1.73 4.52 -14.12
CA GLY A 35 -2.17 4.26 -15.49
C GLY A 35 -2.28 2.78 -15.82
N THR A 36 -2.13 2.47 -17.11
CA THR A 36 -2.07 1.09 -17.61
C THR A 36 -0.68 0.49 -17.42
N ASP A 37 -0.58 -0.82 -17.55
CA ASP A 37 0.69 -1.54 -17.51
C ASP A 37 1.70 -1.04 -18.53
N ASP A 38 1.22 -0.74 -19.75
CA ASP A 38 2.06 -0.24 -20.83
C ASP A 38 2.59 1.17 -20.52
N ASP A 39 1.72 2.07 -20.02
CA ASP A 39 2.11 3.43 -19.64
C ASP A 39 3.20 3.41 -18.58
N ILE A 40 3.03 2.58 -17.54
CA ILE A 40 3.92 2.53 -16.39
C ILE A 40 5.24 1.81 -16.75
N ARG A 41 5.19 0.73 -17.55
CA ARG A 41 6.40 0.05 -18.04
C ARG A 41 7.24 0.96 -18.93
N ALA A 42 6.63 1.79 -19.76
CA ALA A 42 7.33 2.74 -20.63
C ALA A 42 8.11 3.82 -19.85
N LEU A 43 7.73 4.07 -18.59
CA LEU A 43 8.37 5.05 -17.72
C LEU A 43 9.59 4.49 -16.96
N ALA A 44 9.77 3.17 -16.91
CA ALA A 44 10.79 2.50 -16.13
C ALA A 44 12.18 2.56 -16.80
N GLY A 45 13.21 2.85 -16.00
CA GLY A 45 14.61 2.81 -16.39
C GLY A 45 15.28 1.45 -16.12
N PRO A 46 16.52 1.25 -16.60
CA PRO A 46 17.25 -0.02 -16.47
C PRO A 46 17.63 -0.39 -15.02
N HIS A 47 17.48 0.54 -14.07
CA HIS A 47 17.79 0.34 -12.65
C HIS A 47 16.55 0.37 -11.75
N ASP A 48 15.37 0.52 -12.34
CA ASP A 48 14.12 0.59 -11.60
C ASP A 48 13.64 -0.83 -11.26
N GLU A 49 12.99 -0.97 -10.12
CA GLU A 49 12.39 -2.24 -9.70
C GLU A 49 10.98 -2.33 -10.27
N ILE A 50 10.69 -3.42 -10.98
CA ILE A 50 9.35 -3.74 -11.46
C ILE A 50 8.82 -4.94 -10.68
N VAL A 51 7.69 -4.75 -10.02
CA VAL A 51 6.98 -5.79 -9.26
C VAL A 51 5.69 -6.13 -9.98
N ASP A 52 5.57 -7.40 -10.39
CA ASP A 52 4.32 -7.97 -10.88
C ASP A 52 3.39 -8.28 -9.70
N LEU A 53 2.19 -7.72 -9.74
CA LEU A 53 1.17 -7.88 -8.71
C LEU A 53 0.28 -9.11 -8.91
N GLU A 54 0.38 -9.82 -10.03
CA GLU A 54 -0.39 -11.04 -10.30
C GLU A 54 -1.90 -10.85 -10.14
N GLY A 55 -2.43 -9.71 -10.56
CA GLY A 55 -3.85 -9.34 -10.44
C GLY A 55 -4.29 -8.90 -9.03
N ARG A 56 -3.37 -8.80 -8.06
CA ARG A 56 -3.69 -8.35 -6.70
C ARG A 56 -4.09 -6.87 -6.68
N ARG A 57 -4.80 -6.49 -5.61
CA ARG A 57 -5.34 -5.16 -5.44
C ARG A 57 -4.38 -4.24 -4.69
N VAL A 58 -4.22 -3.01 -5.20
CA VAL A 58 -3.55 -1.91 -4.51
C VAL A 58 -4.61 -0.95 -3.98
N LEU A 59 -4.48 -0.58 -2.70
CA LEU A 59 -5.34 0.38 -2.02
C LEU A 59 -4.46 1.49 -1.41
N PRO A 60 -5.02 2.68 -1.15
CA PRO A 60 -4.37 3.64 -0.27
C PRO A 60 -4.15 2.99 1.10
N GLY A 61 -3.00 3.27 1.72
CA GLY A 61 -2.73 2.80 3.07
C GLY A 61 -3.81 3.27 4.04
N LEU A 62 -4.18 2.43 5.01
CA LEU A 62 -5.14 2.82 6.04
C LEU A 62 -4.57 3.98 6.86
N HIS A 63 -5.40 4.99 7.09
CA HIS A 63 -5.05 6.15 7.90
C HIS A 63 -5.93 6.17 9.15
N ASP A 64 -5.35 5.86 10.30
CA ASP A 64 -6.01 5.96 11.60
C ASP A 64 -5.96 7.42 12.06
N CYS A 65 -7.13 8.06 12.13
CA CYS A 65 -7.23 9.47 12.51
C CYS A 65 -7.18 9.70 14.03
N HIS A 66 -7.32 8.64 14.83
CA HIS A 66 -7.35 8.77 16.29
C HIS A 66 -6.98 7.45 16.97
N VAL A 67 -5.77 7.41 17.53
CA VAL A 67 -5.29 6.28 18.31
C VAL A 67 -4.62 6.73 19.61
N HIS A 68 -4.94 6.05 20.71
CA HIS A 68 -4.18 6.15 21.96
C HIS A 68 -2.97 5.23 21.89
N TYR A 69 -1.94 5.65 21.15
CA TYR A 69 -0.82 4.78 20.79
C TYR A 69 -0.06 4.21 22.02
N GLN A 70 0.10 5.02 23.06
CA GLN A 70 0.76 4.62 24.31
C GLN A 70 -0.03 3.54 25.04
N ASP A 71 -1.34 3.72 25.21
CA ASP A 71 -2.21 2.74 25.87
C ASP A 71 -2.29 1.44 25.09
N TRP A 72 -2.36 1.52 23.76
CA TRP A 72 -2.32 0.36 22.89
C TRP A 72 -1.01 -0.42 23.07
N SER A 73 0.14 0.26 23.02
CA SER A 73 1.46 -0.35 23.18
C SER A 73 1.62 -1.04 24.55
N LEU A 74 1.25 -0.35 25.63
CA LEU A 74 1.26 -0.94 26.98
C LEU A 74 0.29 -2.13 27.10
N GLY A 75 -0.85 -2.06 26.40
CA GLY A 75 -1.84 -3.11 26.33
C GLY A 75 -1.32 -4.42 25.74
N LEU A 76 -0.43 -4.37 24.75
CA LEU A 76 0.15 -5.56 24.11
C LEU A 76 0.96 -6.44 25.07
N GLY A 77 1.48 -5.87 26.16
CA GLY A 77 2.21 -6.60 27.20
C GLY A 77 1.35 -7.09 28.36
N ARG A 78 0.04 -6.80 28.38
CA ARG A 78 -0.85 -7.20 29.47
C ARG A 78 -1.28 -8.65 29.30
N LEU A 79 -1.43 -9.36 30.42
CA LEU A 79 -2.00 -10.71 30.41
C LEU A 79 -3.46 -10.66 29.93
N PRO A 80 -3.85 -11.47 28.93
CA PRO A 80 -5.22 -11.52 28.46
C PRO A 80 -6.07 -12.31 29.46
N LEU A 81 -6.71 -11.61 30.40
CA LEU A 81 -7.63 -12.21 31.37
C LEU A 81 -9.08 -12.33 30.84
N ALA A 82 -9.30 -11.97 29.57
CA ALA A 82 -10.59 -12.13 28.92
C ALA A 82 -11.01 -13.61 28.97
N GLY A 83 -12.11 -13.89 29.67
CA GLY A 83 -12.64 -15.26 29.82
C GLY A 83 -12.22 -16.00 31.11
N ALA A 84 -11.44 -15.39 32.00
CA ALA A 84 -11.18 -15.97 33.32
C ALA A 84 -12.48 -16.17 34.11
N ARG A 85 -12.64 -17.33 34.75
CA ARG A 85 -13.88 -17.72 35.47
C ARG A 85 -13.75 -17.65 37.00
N SER A 86 -12.53 -17.44 37.48
CA SER A 86 -12.20 -17.26 38.90
C SER A 86 -10.93 -16.42 39.00
N LEU A 87 -10.71 -15.84 40.17
CA LEU A 87 -9.46 -15.18 40.55
C LEU A 87 -8.38 -16.21 40.89
#